data_AF-A0A968JGM3-F1
#
_entry.id   AF-A0A968JGM3-F1
#
_cell.length_a   1.000
_cell.length_b   1.000
_cell.length_c   1.000
_cell.angle_alpha   90.00
_cell.angle_beta   90.00
_cell.angle_gamma   90.00
#
_symmetry.space_group_name_H-M   'P 1'
#
loop_
_entity.id
_entity.type
_entity.pdbx_description
1 polymer ?
#
loop_
_entity_poly.entity_id
_entity_poly.type
_entity_poly.pdbx_seq_one_letter_code
_entity_poly.pdbx_strand_id
1 'polypeptide(L)'
;MLQKIRDTKQAEYWYGQAVASTHVEPIYYLYYAQMLQRNGKCSIAKQWFQRYAKAFPDDVRGQHQARACDYTSELISKNADLYEVKRLWFNSTGDDFSPTFYKDGLVFTSDRYEEWYAKKSSGWGEKPFLKLFSCVWRLLKIR
;
A
#
# COMPACT_ATOMS: atom_id res chain seq x y z
N MET A 1 10.99 12.84 -5.04
CA MET A 1 11.32 12.40 -3.67
C MET A 1 10.10 11.95 -2.87
N LEU A 2 8.96 12.65 -2.90
CA LEU A 2 7.79 12.31 -2.08
C LEU A 2 7.12 10.96 -2.40
N GLN A 3 7.09 10.52 -3.67
CA GLN A 3 6.62 9.15 -4.00
C GLN A 3 7.41 8.05 -3.29
N LYS A 4 8.69 8.30 -2.96
CA LYS A 4 9.56 7.33 -2.28
C LYS A 4 9.36 7.33 -0.76
N ILE A 5 8.72 8.37 -0.18
CA ILE A 5 8.58 8.55 1.28
C ILE A 5 7.29 7.91 1.83
N ARG A 6 6.48 7.24 0.99
CA ARG A 6 5.16 6.66 1.35
C ARG A 6 4.14 7.67 1.92
N ASP A 7 4.48 8.95 2.06
CA ASP A 7 3.50 10.01 2.36
C ASP A 7 2.75 10.42 1.09
N THR A 8 1.72 9.64 0.77
CA THR A 8 0.89 9.84 -0.43
C THR A 8 0.00 11.07 -0.31
N LYS A 9 -0.33 11.54 0.90
CA LYS A 9 -1.18 12.73 1.10
C LYS A 9 -0.41 14.00 0.80
N GLN A 10 0.79 14.13 1.35
CA GLN A 10 1.64 15.28 1.06
C GLN A 10 2.09 15.28 -0.40
N ALA A 11 2.41 14.11 -0.96
CA ALA A 11 2.70 13.98 -2.38
C ALA A 11 1.54 14.43 -3.27
N GLU A 12 0.30 14.02 -2.95
CA GLU A 12 -0.89 14.47 -3.68
C GLU A 12 -1.00 16.01 -3.69
N TYR A 13 -0.79 16.65 -2.54
CA TYR A 13 -0.84 18.11 -2.43
C TYR A 13 0.16 18.79 -3.37
N TRP A 14 1.45 18.42 -3.30
CA TRP A 14 2.50 19.06 -4.10
C TRP A 14 2.37 18.78 -5.59
N TYR A 15 2.01 17.55 -5.97
CA TYR A 15 1.73 17.26 -7.38
C TYR A 15 0.48 17.99 -7.87
N GLY A 16 -0.53 18.20 -7.02
CA GLY A 16 -1.69 19.03 -7.31
C GLY A 16 -1.31 20.48 -7.62
N GLN A 17 -0.39 21.06 -6.85
CA GLN A 17 0.15 22.40 -7.14
C GLN A 17 0.93 22.43 -8.46
N ALA A 18 1.77 21.41 -8.71
CA ALA A 18 2.56 21.33 -9.94
C ALA A 18 1.67 21.30 -11.19
N VAL A 19 0.61 20.48 -11.19
CA VAL A 19 -0.28 20.35 -12.37
C VAL A 19 -1.21 21.55 -12.56
N ALA A 20 -1.34 22.43 -11.57
CA ALA A 20 -2.07 23.69 -11.66
C ALA A 20 -1.23 24.81 -12.30
N SER A 21 0.09 24.63 -12.43
CA SER A 21 0.99 25.57 -13.10
C SER A 21 0.83 25.51 -14.63
N THR A 22 1.13 26.62 -15.31
CA THR A 22 0.97 26.77 -16.77
C THR A 22 1.99 26.01 -17.60
N HIS A 23 3.16 25.67 -17.04
CA HIS A 23 4.29 25.06 -17.77
C HIS A 23 4.74 23.73 -17.14
N VAL A 24 3.79 22.85 -16.86
CA VAL A 24 4.09 21.55 -16.26
C VAL A 24 4.31 20.48 -17.33
N GLU A 25 5.38 19.69 -17.19
CA GLU A 25 5.61 18.54 -18.06
C GLU A 25 4.49 17.49 -17.87
N PRO A 26 3.98 16.85 -18.94
CA PRO A 26 2.82 15.97 -18.77
C PRO A 26 3.10 14.74 -17.91
N ILE A 27 4.36 14.36 -17.67
CA ILE A 27 4.73 13.31 -16.71
C ILE A 27 4.18 13.58 -15.30
N TYR A 28 4.02 14.83 -14.89
CA TYR A 28 3.44 15.16 -13.60
C TYR A 28 1.93 14.87 -13.53
N TYR A 29 1.22 14.79 -14.66
CA TYR A 29 -0.16 14.29 -14.68
C TYR A 29 -0.24 12.83 -14.25
N LEU A 30 0.71 12.00 -14.70
CA LEU A 30 0.81 10.61 -14.27
C LEU A 30 1.08 10.52 -12.76
N TYR A 31 2.05 11.29 -12.27
CA TYR A 31 2.42 11.25 -10.84
C TYR A 31 1.30 11.76 -9.94
N TYR A 32 0.60 12.82 -10.34
CA TYR A 32 -0.55 13.31 -9.60
C TYR A 32 -1.68 12.29 -9.57
N ALA A 33 -2.02 11.71 -10.73
CA ALA A 33 -3.03 10.67 -10.84
C ALA A 33 -2.71 9.44 -9.97
N GLN A 34 -1.44 9.03 -9.90
CA GLN A 34 -0.99 7.95 -9.03
C GLN A 34 -1.20 8.25 -7.55
N MET A 35 -0.95 9.48 -7.10
CA MET A 35 -1.16 9.85 -5.70
C MET A 35 -2.66 9.92 -5.38
N LEU A 36 -3.47 10.49 -6.28
CA LEU A 36 -4.93 10.47 -6.18
C LEU A 36 -5.47 9.04 -6.07
N GLN A 37 -5.01 8.13 -6.94
CA GLN A 37 -5.40 6.72 -6.93
C GLN A 37 -5.02 6.04 -5.61
N ARG A 38 -3.79 6.22 -5.13
CA ARG A 38 -3.33 5.67 -3.84
C ARG A 38 -4.12 6.20 -2.64
N ASN A 39 -4.63 7.43 -2.73
CA ASN A 39 -5.48 8.03 -1.71
C ASN A 39 -6.98 7.73 -1.93
N GLY A 40 -7.33 6.77 -2.79
CA GLY A 40 -8.71 6.32 -3.03
C GLY A 40 -9.54 7.23 -3.93
N LYS A 41 -8.97 8.31 -4.46
CA LYS A 41 -9.66 9.31 -5.31
C LYS A 41 -9.66 8.87 -6.79
N CYS A 42 -10.13 7.66 -7.06
CA CYS A 42 -10.09 7.02 -8.38
C CYS A 42 -10.81 7.83 -9.48
N SER A 43 -11.94 8.47 -9.16
CA SER A 43 -12.69 9.29 -10.13
C SER A 43 -11.87 10.46 -10.68
N ILE A 44 -11.14 11.16 -9.80
CA ILE A 44 -10.26 12.27 -10.18
C ILE A 44 -9.00 11.73 -10.84
N ALA A 45 -8.41 10.66 -10.29
CA ALA A 45 -7.22 10.02 -10.85
C ALA A 45 -7.41 9.62 -12.31
N LYS A 46 -8.56 9.01 -12.65
CA LYS A 46 -8.89 8.60 -14.01
C LYS A 46 -8.81 9.75 -15.01
N GLN A 47 -9.33 10.94 -14.65
CA GLN A 47 -9.29 12.11 -15.53
C GLN A 47 -7.85 12.54 -15.84
N TRP A 48 -6.97 12.51 -14.83
CA TRP A 48 -5.56 12.86 -15.00
C TRP A 48 -4.77 11.79 -15.75
N PHE A 49 -5.06 10.50 -15.53
CA PHE A 49 -4.50 9.42 -16.34
C PHE A 49 -4.90 9.52 -17.82
N GLN A 50 -6.14 9.93 -18.11
CA GLN A 50 -6.59 10.17 -19.48
C GLN A 50 -5.89 11.39 -20.10
N ARG A 51 -5.66 12.47 -19.35
CA ARG A 51 -4.83 13.61 -19.81
C ARG A 51 -3.42 13.18 -20.13
N TYR A 52 -2.80 12.37 -19.27
CA TYR A 52 -1.48 11.80 -19.52
C TYR A 52 -1.45 10.92 -20.77
N ALA A 53 -2.41 10.00 -20.92
CA ALA A 53 -2.51 9.12 -22.09
C ALA A 53 -2.70 9.89 -23.41
N LYS A 54 -3.35 11.06 -23.39
CA LYS A 54 -3.45 11.94 -24.57
C LYS A 54 -2.11 12.60 -24.91
N ALA A 55 -1.35 13.01 -23.90
CA ALA A 55 -0.05 13.64 -24.09
C ALA A 55 1.05 12.64 -24.50
N PHE A 56 0.95 11.39 -24.04
CA PHE A 56 1.89 10.31 -24.33
C PHE A 56 1.12 9.02 -24.72
N PRO A 57 0.62 8.93 -25.96
CA PRO A 57 -0.22 7.80 -26.39
C PRO A 57 0.51 6.46 -26.41
N ASP A 58 1.82 6.45 -26.63
CA ASP A 58 2.65 5.25 -26.62
C ASP A 58 2.95 4.74 -25.20
N ASP A 59 2.73 5.58 -24.18
CA ASP A 59 2.87 5.17 -22.79
C ASP A 59 1.56 4.55 -22.26
N VAL A 60 1.57 3.22 -22.23
CA VAL A 60 0.41 2.43 -21.80
C VAL A 60 0.01 2.65 -20.33
N ARG A 61 0.88 3.25 -19.50
CA ARG A 61 0.62 3.45 -18.06
C ARG A 61 -0.61 4.30 -17.82
N GLY A 62 -0.83 5.35 -18.62
CA GLY A 62 -2.02 6.20 -18.49
C GLY A 62 -3.30 5.43 -18.78
N GLN A 63 -3.32 4.68 -19.87
CA GLN A 63 -4.48 3.90 -20.31
C GLN A 63 -4.83 2.79 -19.32
N HIS A 64 -3.82 2.02 -18.89
CA HIS A 64 -3.99 0.93 -17.94
C HIS A 64 -4.44 1.41 -16.56
N GLN A 65 -3.84 2.49 -16.03
CA GLN A 65 -4.22 2.99 -14.71
C GLN A 65 -5.58 3.70 -14.71
N ALA A 66 -5.96 4.38 -15.80
CA ALA A 66 -7.32 4.90 -15.97
C ALA A 66 -8.36 3.78 -15.91
N ARG A 67 -8.08 2.65 -16.57
CA ARG A 67 -8.94 1.46 -16.55
C ARG A 67 -8.94 0.78 -15.17
N ALA A 68 -7.80 0.71 -14.49
CA ALA A 68 -7.72 0.14 -13.15
C ALA A 68 -8.65 0.84 -12.15
N CYS A 69 -8.84 2.16 -12.28
CA CYS A 69 -9.79 2.92 -11.48
C CYS A 69 -11.25 2.48 -11.65
N ASP A 70 -11.63 1.86 -12.77
CA ASP A 70 -13.00 1.39 -13.03
C ASP A 70 -13.30 0.07 -12.30
N TYR A 71 -12.27 -0.74 -12.05
CA TYR A 71 -12.40 -2.05 -11.41
C TYR A 71 -12.25 -2.01 -9.90
N THR A 72 -11.91 -0.86 -9.30
CA THR A 72 -11.63 -0.79 -7.86
C THR A 72 -12.78 -1.31 -7.00
N SER A 73 -14.03 -0.93 -7.30
CA SER A 73 -15.20 -1.40 -6.56
C SER A 73 -15.42 -2.90 -6.74
N GLU A 74 -15.31 -3.40 -7.98
CA GLU A 74 -15.40 -4.82 -8.27
C GLU A 74 -14.33 -5.61 -7.52
N LEU A 75 -13.06 -5.18 -7.55
CA LEU A 75 -11.96 -5.89 -6.90
C LEU A 75 -12.12 -5.95 -5.37
N ILE A 76 -12.76 -4.94 -4.77
CA ILE A 76 -13.03 -4.92 -3.32
C ILE A 76 -14.23 -5.79 -2.95
N SER A 77 -15.29 -5.80 -3.77
CA SER A 77 -16.52 -6.54 -3.46
C SER A 77 -16.50 -7.99 -3.96
N LYS A 78 -15.69 -8.28 -4.99
CA LYS A 78 -15.60 -9.61 -5.59
C LYS A 78 -15.09 -10.59 -4.55
N ASN A 79 -15.90 -11.61 -4.29
CA ASN A 79 -15.66 -12.64 -3.30
C ASN A 79 -15.61 -12.15 -1.85
N ALA A 80 -16.03 -10.91 -1.55
CA ALA A 80 -16.05 -10.40 -0.18
C ALA A 80 -16.90 -11.28 0.76
N ASP A 81 -17.91 -11.97 0.21
CA ASP A 81 -18.79 -12.89 0.96
C ASP A 81 -18.22 -14.31 1.08
N LEU A 82 -17.10 -14.64 0.39
CA LEU A 82 -16.50 -15.98 0.40
C LEU A 82 -15.49 -16.17 1.55
N TYR A 83 -15.07 -15.10 2.21
CA TYR A 83 -14.11 -15.16 3.29
C TYR A 83 -14.36 -14.05 4.31
N GLU A 84 -14.07 -14.35 5.57
CA GLU A 84 -14.06 -13.36 6.63
C GLU A 84 -12.61 -13.02 7.00
N VAL A 85 -12.26 -11.73 6.96
CA VAL A 85 -10.93 -11.27 7.40
C VAL A 85 -11.00 -10.89 8.87
N LYS A 86 -10.40 -11.73 9.73
CA LYS A 86 -10.27 -11.45 11.16
C LYS A 86 -8.83 -11.07 11.51
N ARG A 87 -8.69 -10.08 12.40
CA ARG A 87 -7.42 -9.82 13.08
C ARG A 87 -7.17 -10.97 14.06
N LEU A 88 -6.00 -11.60 13.98
CA LEU A 88 -5.64 -12.68 14.90
C LEU A 88 -5.09 -12.09 16.20
N TRP A 89 -5.26 -12.82 17.30
CA TRP A 89 -4.87 -12.36 18.64
C TRP A 89 -3.36 -12.11 18.79
N PHE A 90 -2.54 -12.73 17.93
CA PHE A 90 -1.10 -12.55 17.92
C PHE A 90 -0.61 -11.43 16.99
N ASN A 91 -1.50 -10.77 16.24
CA ASN A 91 -1.14 -9.64 15.39
C ASN A 91 -0.67 -8.45 16.24
N SER A 92 0.51 -7.92 15.93
CA SER A 92 1.10 -6.78 16.62
C SER A 92 0.67 -5.43 16.01
N THR A 93 1.15 -4.35 16.61
CA THR A 93 1.11 -3.01 16.03
C THR A 93 2.19 -2.78 14.98
N GLY A 94 3.14 -3.72 14.84
CA GLY A 94 4.16 -3.73 13.80
C GLY A 94 3.68 -4.37 12.51
N ASP A 95 4.59 -4.48 11.54
CA ASP A 95 4.38 -5.20 10.29
C ASP A 95 4.63 -6.69 10.55
N ASP A 96 3.56 -7.48 10.64
CA ASP A 96 3.63 -8.94 10.65
C ASP A 96 3.46 -9.49 9.22
N PHE A 97 4.42 -10.23 8.68
CA PHE A 97 4.38 -10.71 7.30
C PHE A 97 5.14 -12.02 7.06
N SER A 98 5.02 -12.56 5.85
CA SER A 98 5.59 -13.84 5.42
C SER A 98 5.30 -15.03 6.36
N PRO A 99 4.02 -15.28 6.72
CA PRO A 99 3.68 -16.44 7.51
C PRO A 99 3.91 -17.73 6.72
N THR A 100 4.42 -18.75 7.40
CA THR A 100 4.58 -20.10 6.85
C THR A 100 4.20 -21.14 7.90
N PHE A 101 3.65 -22.26 7.45
CA PHE A 101 3.36 -23.39 8.34
C PHE A 101 4.67 -24.05 8.78
N TYR A 102 4.82 -24.28 10.07
CA TYR A 102 5.98 -24.98 10.63
C TYR A 102 5.57 -25.79 11.86
N LYS A 103 5.75 -27.12 11.77
CA LYS A 103 5.25 -28.07 12.79
C LYS A 103 3.77 -27.82 13.09
N ASP A 104 3.40 -27.80 14.36
CA ASP A 104 2.05 -27.54 14.84
C ASP A 104 1.76 -26.03 14.97
N GLY A 105 2.28 -25.20 14.06
CA GLY A 105 2.01 -23.77 14.11
C GLY A 105 2.34 -22.97 12.86
N LEU A 106 2.30 -21.65 13.05
CA LEU A 106 2.77 -20.64 12.11
C LEU A 106 4.08 -20.05 12.61
N VAL A 107 5.03 -19.86 11.69
CA VAL A 107 6.17 -18.98 11.89
C VAL A 107 5.99 -17.78 10.96
N PHE A 108 6.25 -16.58 11.45
CA PHE A 108 6.11 -15.34 10.68
C PHE A 108 7.16 -14.32 11.09
N THR A 109 7.41 -13.35 10.23
CA THR A 109 8.36 -12.27 10.49
C THR A 109 7.62 -11.07 11.06
N SER A 110 8.22 -10.38 12.03
CA SER A 110 7.63 -9.16 12.58
C SER A 110 8.67 -8.16 13.08
N ASP A 111 8.38 -6.87 12.93
CA ASP A 111 9.15 -5.75 13.49
C ASP A 111 8.57 -5.23 14.83
N ARG A 112 7.70 -6.02 15.49
CA ARG A 112 7.06 -5.63 16.75
C ARG A 112 8.06 -5.22 17.83
N TYR A 113 7.68 -4.22 18.60
CA TYR A 113 8.43 -3.78 19.76
C TYR A 113 8.30 -4.81 20.90
N GLU A 114 9.44 -5.12 21.53
CA GLU A 114 9.49 -5.92 22.76
C GLU A 114 10.31 -5.15 23.79
N GLU A 115 9.72 -4.86 24.96
CA GLU A 115 10.32 -4.01 26.00
C GLU A 115 11.69 -4.48 26.52
N TRP A 116 11.97 -5.78 26.39
CA TRP A 116 13.10 -6.44 27.05
C TRP A 116 14.42 -6.43 26.26
N TYR A 117 14.43 -5.93 25.02
CA TYR A 117 15.65 -5.79 24.23
C TYR A 117 15.88 -4.36 23.74
N ALA A 118 17.10 -3.87 24.01
CA ALA A 118 17.55 -2.51 23.75
C ALA A 118 17.25 -2.02 22.32
N LYS A 119 16.88 -0.73 22.24
CA LYS A 119 16.63 0.12 21.05
C LYS A 119 17.68 -0.04 19.95
N LYS A 120 17.64 -1.12 19.19
CA LYS A 120 18.35 -1.24 17.93
C LYS A 120 17.34 -1.05 16.82
N SER A 121 17.23 0.19 16.33
CA SER A 121 16.47 0.50 15.12
C SER A 121 17.18 -0.08 13.90
N SER A 122 16.40 -0.49 12.91
CA SER A 122 16.93 -0.88 11.61
C SER A 122 17.60 0.34 10.93
N GLY A 123 18.65 0.13 10.14
CA GLY A 123 19.28 1.21 9.35
C GLY A 123 18.37 1.79 8.25
N TRP A 124 17.21 1.19 8.00
CA TRP A 124 16.26 1.56 6.96
C TRP A 124 15.05 2.36 7.50
N GLY A 125 14.90 2.51 8.83
CA GLY A 125 13.83 3.28 9.46
C GLY A 125 13.80 3.17 10.99
N GLU A 126 12.95 3.95 11.64
CA GLU A 126 12.82 4.01 13.12
C GLU A 126 12.24 2.74 13.77
N LYS A 127 11.96 1.70 12.98
CA LYS A 127 11.40 0.44 13.45
C LYS A 127 12.47 -0.52 13.98
N PRO A 128 12.14 -1.43 14.92
CA PRO A 128 13.03 -2.51 15.37
C PRO A 128 13.50 -3.43 14.22
N PHE A 129 14.56 -4.19 14.45
CA PHE A 129 14.97 -5.27 13.56
C PHE A 129 13.89 -6.36 13.45
N LEU A 130 13.73 -6.90 12.24
CA LEU A 130 12.84 -8.03 11.97
C LEU A 130 13.29 -9.28 12.73
N LYS A 131 12.33 -9.96 13.36
CA LYS A 131 12.52 -11.24 14.04
C LYS A 131 11.48 -12.26 13.59
N LEU A 132 11.79 -13.54 13.82
CA LEU A 132 10.84 -14.62 13.64
C LEU A 132 10.03 -14.83 14.93
N PHE A 133 8.72 -14.94 14.77
CA PHE A 133 7.77 -15.27 15.82
C PHE A 133 7.06 -16.57 15.47
N SER A 134 6.60 -17.30 16.48
CA SER A 134 5.84 -18.53 16.27
C SER A 134 4.55 -18.55 17.08
N CYS A 135 3.53 -19.20 16.55
CA CYS A 135 2.23 -19.41 17.19
C CYS A 135 1.77 -20.84 16.97
N VAL A 136 1.33 -21.54 18.03
CA VAL A 136 0.92 -22.94 17.98
C VAL A 136 -0.59 -23.06 17.74
N TRP A 137 -1.02 -23.98 16.86
CA TRP A 137 -2.43 -24.20 16.48
C TRP A 137 -3.37 -24.43 17.65
N ARG A 138 -2.87 -25.01 18.75
CA ARG A 138 -3.68 -25.26 19.95
C ARG A 138 -4.27 -23.98 20.57
N LEU A 139 -3.68 -22.82 20.27
CA LEU A 139 -4.14 -21.49 20.67
C LEU A 139 -4.99 -20.79 19.59
N LEU A 140 -5.08 -21.37 18.39
CA LEU A 140 -5.94 -20.93 17.28
C LEU A 140 -7.28 -21.68 17.33
N LYS A 141 -8.05 -21.49 18.40
CA LYS A 141 -9.48 -21.82 18.36
C LYS A 141 -10.21 -20.69 17.64
N ILE A 142 -10.19 -20.73 16.31
CA ILE A 142 -11.08 -19.90 15.50
C ILE A 142 -12.48 -20.50 15.68
N ARG A 143 -13.34 -19.83 16.45
CA ARG A 143 -14.79 -20.10 16.45
C ARG A 143 -15.43 -19.36 15.29
#